data_AF-A0A9W9Z886-F1
#
_entry.id   AF-A0A9W9Z886-F1
#
_cell.length_a   1.000
_cell.length_b   1.000
_cell.length_c   1.000
_cell.angle_alpha   90.00
_cell.angle_beta   90.00
_cell.angle_gamma   90.00
#
_symmetry.space_group_name_H-M   'P 1'
#
loop_
_entity.id
_entity.type
_entity.pdbx_description
1 polymer ?
#
loop_
_entity_poly.entity_id
_entity_poly.type
_entity_poly.pdbx_seq_one_letter_code
_entity_poly.pdbx_strand_id
1 'polypeptide(L)'
;MTPPTESVPWILLTQENPVYTPVLTDAKFMSKFKLLESYRLDYDFPLPVYSMPKLTSPLPVKEKDGLIMAAFSNCEPVRTEYMRQLMTFVQVDSYGACLRNKNDLVARYSSANGKNFKQLKTELAKKYKFTLVFFNQDCDYFVDDQLSHALDAGSVPVVMATDKLDEFLPGIFYTPS
;
A
#
# COMPACT_ATOMS: atom_id res chain seq x y z
N MET A 1 30.18 14.64 1.39
CA MET A 1 30.79 13.88 0.27
C MET A 1 30.87 14.81 -0.93
N THR A 2 32.07 15.02 -1.46
CA THR A 2 32.28 15.69 -2.75
C THR A 2 32.05 14.66 -3.86
N PRO A 3 31.27 14.99 -4.92
CA PRO A 3 31.12 14.10 -6.07
C PRO A 3 32.47 13.85 -6.76
N PRO A 4 32.83 12.62 -7.19
CA PRO A 4 33.91 12.43 -8.14
C PRO A 4 33.46 12.95 -9.52
N THR A 5 34.47 13.25 -10.33
CA THR A 5 34.50 13.90 -11.65
C THR A 5 33.25 13.77 -12.54
N GLU A 6 32.94 14.84 -13.30
CA GLU A 6 31.79 14.97 -14.22
C GLU A 6 31.56 13.83 -15.25
N SER A 7 32.55 12.95 -15.41
CA SER A 7 32.55 11.82 -16.33
C SER A 7 31.57 10.69 -15.96
N VAL A 8 31.11 10.62 -14.71
CA VAL A 8 30.18 9.56 -14.26
C VAL A 8 28.85 10.17 -13.79
N PRO A 9 27.70 9.76 -14.36
CA PRO A 9 26.40 10.24 -13.91
C PRO A 9 26.08 9.78 -12.49
N TRP A 10 25.56 10.68 -11.67
CA TRP A 10 25.07 10.38 -10.33
C TRP A 10 23.59 9.97 -10.40
N ILE A 11 23.26 8.84 -9.75
CA ILE A 11 21.88 8.36 -9.59
C ILE A 11 21.38 8.79 -8.20
N LEU A 12 20.21 9.42 -8.14
CA LEU A 12 19.47 9.55 -6.90
C LEU A 12 18.54 8.34 -6.74
N LEU A 13 18.83 7.49 -5.76
CA LEU A 13 17.93 6.43 -5.33
C LEU A 13 17.10 6.90 -4.13
N THR A 14 15.77 6.90 -4.25
CA THR A 14 14.87 7.15 -3.11
C THR A 14 13.62 6.29 -3.20
N GLN A 15 13.24 5.68 -2.08
CA GLN A 15 11.95 4.99 -1.94
C GLN A 15 11.03 5.68 -0.94
N GLU A 16 11.41 6.88 -0.51
CA GLU A 16 10.70 7.62 0.52
C GLU A 16 9.67 8.57 -0.08
N ASN A 17 8.60 8.84 0.66
CA ASN A 17 7.57 9.76 0.23
C ASN A 17 8.11 11.22 0.20
N PRO A 18 7.77 12.04 -0.80
CA PRO A 18 8.18 13.45 -0.88
C PRO A 18 7.80 14.28 0.36
N VAL A 19 6.70 13.96 1.04
CA VAL A 19 6.27 14.59 2.30
C VAL A 19 7.34 14.46 3.39
N TYR A 20 8.07 13.35 3.42
CA TYR A 20 9.13 13.09 4.39
C TYR A 20 10.53 13.43 3.85
N THR A 21 10.63 13.82 2.58
CA THR A 21 11.90 14.15 1.92
C THR A 21 11.85 15.52 1.23
N PRO A 22 11.61 16.61 1.99
CA PRO A 22 11.46 17.96 1.42
C PRO A 22 12.71 18.43 0.65
N VAL A 23 13.89 17.90 0.97
CA VAL A 23 15.14 18.19 0.23
C VAL A 23 15.05 17.83 -1.26
N LEU A 24 14.16 16.91 -1.66
CA LEU A 24 13.95 16.54 -3.06
C LEU A 24 13.20 17.62 -3.85
N THR A 25 12.62 18.61 -3.17
CA THR A 25 12.02 19.79 -3.81
C THR A 25 13.05 20.90 -4.08
N ASP A 26 14.26 20.80 -3.52
CA ASP A 26 15.34 21.76 -3.74
C ASP A 26 16.01 21.51 -5.10
N ALA A 27 15.79 22.42 -6.04
CA ALA A 27 16.35 22.32 -7.39
C ALA A 27 17.89 22.28 -7.42
N LYS A 28 18.57 22.95 -6.48
CA LYS A 28 20.04 22.99 -6.38
C LYS A 28 20.59 21.68 -5.80
N PHE A 29 19.82 21.01 -4.95
CA PHE A 29 20.14 19.66 -4.51
C PHE A 29 19.94 18.67 -5.67
N MET A 30 18.78 18.72 -6.33
CA MET A 30 18.40 17.80 -7.40
C MET A 30 19.30 17.94 -8.63
N SER A 31 19.81 19.14 -8.93
CA SER A 31 20.71 19.38 -10.07
C SER A 31 22.05 18.62 -10.00
N LYS A 32 22.34 17.96 -8.87
CA LYS A 32 23.56 17.14 -8.70
C LYS A 32 23.40 15.73 -9.29
N PHE A 33 22.17 15.29 -9.54
CA PHE A 33 21.86 13.95 -10.02
C PHE A 33 21.42 14.03 -11.49
N LYS A 34 21.95 13.10 -12.30
CA LYS A 34 21.63 13.02 -13.74
C LYS A 34 20.58 11.97 -14.05
N LEU A 35 20.39 11.01 -13.14
CA LEU A 35 19.49 9.88 -13.27
C LEU A 35 18.72 9.71 -11.95
N LEU A 36 17.49 9.26 -12.04
CA LEU A 36 16.59 9.08 -10.91
C LEU A 36 16.10 7.63 -10.85
N GLU A 37 16.09 7.07 -9.64
CA GLU A 37 15.65 5.70 -9.37
C GLU A 37 14.71 5.71 -8.15
N SER A 38 13.47 5.24 -8.32
CA SER A 38 12.42 5.31 -7.29
C SER A 38 11.22 4.43 -7.60
N TYR A 39 10.25 4.33 -6.67
CA TYR A 39 8.95 3.68 -6.91
C TYR A 39 8.13 4.34 -8.01
N ARG A 40 8.45 5.60 -8.37
CA ARG A 40 7.74 6.32 -9.43
C ARG A 40 8.01 5.71 -10.81
N LEU A 41 6.95 5.58 -11.60
CA LEU A 41 7.05 5.03 -12.96
C LEU A 41 7.56 6.05 -13.98
N ASP A 42 7.61 7.33 -13.61
CA ASP A 42 8.09 8.45 -14.44
C ASP A 42 9.57 8.82 -14.18
N TYR A 43 10.31 8.00 -13.42
CA TYR A 43 11.75 8.13 -13.22
C TYR A 43 12.54 7.28 -14.22
N ASP A 44 13.84 7.56 -14.40
CA ASP A 44 14.69 6.84 -15.36
C ASP A 44 14.73 5.33 -15.11
N PHE A 45 14.77 4.94 -13.83
CA PHE A 45 14.74 3.54 -13.40
C PHE A 45 13.62 3.31 -12.37
N PRO A 46 12.45 2.86 -12.80
CA PRO A 46 11.36 2.51 -11.89
C PRO A 46 11.68 1.27 -11.05
N LEU A 47 11.54 1.41 -9.73
CA LEU A 47 11.67 0.37 -8.71
C LEU A 47 10.40 0.31 -7.84
N PRO A 48 9.25 -0.13 -8.39
CA PRO A 48 8.02 -0.22 -7.60
C PRO A 48 8.22 -1.15 -6.39
N VAL A 49 7.79 -0.69 -5.21
CA VAL A 49 7.85 -1.47 -3.95
C VAL A 49 6.73 -2.52 -3.89
N TYR A 50 5.75 -2.40 -4.77
CA TYR A 50 4.67 -3.37 -4.94
C TYR A 50 5.18 -4.64 -5.63
N SER A 51 4.85 -5.79 -5.06
CA SER A 51 5.09 -7.11 -5.67
C SER A 51 3.80 -7.63 -6.29
N MET A 52 3.95 -8.26 -7.46
CA MET A 52 2.83 -8.97 -8.09
C MET A 52 2.24 -9.99 -7.13
N PRO A 53 0.90 -10.12 -7.10
CA PRO A 53 0.25 -11.02 -6.17
C PRO A 53 0.61 -12.47 -6.48
N LYS A 54 0.62 -13.30 -5.45
CA LYS A 54 0.87 -14.74 -5.60
C LYS A 54 -0.27 -15.39 -6.39
N LEU A 55 0.07 -16.31 -7.29
CA LEU A 55 -0.88 -17.10 -8.09
C LEU A 55 -1.59 -18.20 -7.28
N THR A 56 -1.72 -18.04 -5.97
CA THR A 56 -2.42 -19.02 -5.13
C THR A 56 -3.92 -18.85 -5.30
N SER A 57 -4.64 -19.94 -5.60
CA SER A 57 -6.10 -19.89 -5.72
C SER A 57 -6.73 -19.37 -4.42
N PRO A 58 -7.60 -18.36 -4.50
CA PRO A 58 -8.27 -17.82 -3.32
C PRO A 58 -9.33 -18.80 -2.81
N LEU A 59 -9.73 -18.64 -1.54
CA LEU A 59 -10.90 -19.36 -1.02
C LEU A 59 -12.15 -18.98 -1.83
N PRO A 60 -13.04 -19.94 -2.15
CA PRO A 60 -14.34 -19.64 -2.74
C PRO A 60 -15.10 -18.59 -1.93
N VAL A 61 -15.80 -17.67 -2.60
CA VAL A 61 -16.54 -16.57 -1.94
C VAL A 61 -17.56 -17.07 -0.92
N LYS A 62 -18.11 -18.27 -1.15
CA LYS A 62 -19.08 -18.92 -0.24
C LYS A 62 -18.45 -19.39 1.08
N GLU A 63 -17.13 -19.57 1.13
CA GLU A 63 -16.36 -19.99 2.31
C GLU A 63 -15.79 -18.80 3.10
N LYS A 64 -16.03 -17.57 2.64
CA LYS A 64 -15.61 -16.33 3.32
C LYS A 64 -16.72 -15.82 4.23
N ASP A 65 -16.52 -15.96 5.53
CA ASP A 65 -17.48 -15.54 6.57
C ASP A 65 -17.51 -14.02 6.77
N GLY A 66 -16.35 -13.36 6.61
CA GLY A 66 -16.19 -11.93 6.84
C GLY A 66 -16.60 -11.08 5.64
N LEU A 67 -17.28 -9.96 5.88
CA LEU A 67 -17.67 -9.03 4.83
C LEU A 67 -16.52 -8.08 4.45
N ILE A 68 -16.19 -7.13 5.33
CA ILE A 68 -15.11 -6.14 5.13
C ILE A 68 -14.13 -6.19 6.30
N MET A 69 -12.84 -6.28 5.98
CA MET A 69 -11.73 -6.15 6.95
C MET A 69 -11.00 -4.82 6.81
N ALA A 70 -10.61 -4.23 7.93
CA ALA A 70 -9.66 -3.13 8.01
C ALA A 70 -8.53 -3.43 9.01
N ALA A 71 -7.32 -2.93 8.75
CA ALA A 71 -6.17 -3.13 9.63
C ALA A 71 -5.18 -1.94 9.51
N PHE A 72 -5.66 -0.74 9.88
CA PHE A 72 -4.89 0.50 9.84
C PHE A 72 -4.18 0.76 11.19
N SER A 73 -2.88 1.06 11.15
CA SER A 73 -2.12 1.49 12.33
C SER A 73 -1.86 3.00 12.39
N ASN A 74 -1.97 3.70 11.26
CA ASN A 74 -1.81 5.14 11.17
C ASN A 74 -3.21 5.76 10.99
N CYS A 75 -3.70 6.45 12.00
CA CYS A 75 -5.07 6.97 12.04
C CYS A 75 -5.13 8.41 11.56
N GLU A 76 -4.81 8.60 10.27
CA GLU A 76 -4.96 9.89 9.62
C GLU A 76 -6.45 10.31 9.67
N PRO A 77 -6.77 11.56 10.06
CA PRO A 77 -8.14 12.01 10.31
C PRO A 77 -9.14 11.74 9.17
N VAL A 78 -8.79 12.07 7.91
CA VAL A 78 -9.72 11.97 6.78
C VAL A 78 -10.06 10.50 6.47
N ARG A 79 -9.05 9.63 6.38
CA ARG A 79 -9.25 8.19 6.13
C ARG A 79 -10.01 7.52 7.27
N THR A 80 -9.71 7.92 8.51
CA THR A 80 -10.37 7.37 9.70
C THR A 80 -11.84 7.79 9.73
N GLU A 81 -12.13 9.05 9.43
CA GLU A 81 -13.50 9.57 9.37
C GLU A 81 -14.32 8.93 8.24
N TYR A 82 -13.72 8.73 7.07
CA TYR A 82 -14.35 7.99 5.98
C TYR A 82 -14.73 6.56 6.41
N MET A 83 -13.81 5.84 7.06
CA MET A 83 -14.10 4.50 7.60
C MET A 83 -15.22 4.55 8.66
N ARG A 84 -15.22 5.54 9.55
CA ARG A 84 -16.26 5.73 10.56
C ARG A 84 -17.64 5.91 9.93
N GLN A 85 -17.75 6.70 8.87
CA GLN A 85 -19.00 6.91 8.14
C GLN A 85 -19.43 5.63 7.42
N LEU A 86 -18.51 4.94 6.75
CA LEU A 86 -18.78 3.67 6.09
C LEU A 86 -19.33 2.62 7.07
N MET A 87 -18.79 2.57 8.28
CA MET A 87 -19.24 1.67 9.36
C MET A 87 -20.71 1.88 9.78
N THR A 88 -21.33 3.01 9.43
CA THR A 88 -22.76 3.24 9.68
C THR A 88 -23.68 2.53 8.67
N PHE A 89 -23.15 2.16 7.50
CA PHE A 89 -23.90 1.52 6.42
C PHE A 89 -23.60 0.02 6.30
N VAL A 90 -22.40 -0.40 6.69
CA VAL A 90 -21.94 -1.78 6.54
C VAL A 90 -21.01 -2.17 7.68
N GLN A 91 -21.06 -3.44 8.09
CA GLN A 91 -20.13 -3.96 9.09
C GLN A 91 -18.69 -3.98 8.54
N VAL A 92 -17.79 -3.29 9.23
CA VAL A 92 -16.35 -3.35 9.02
C VAL A 92 -15.69 -3.89 10.27
N ASP A 93 -14.97 -5.01 10.13
CA ASP A 93 -14.16 -5.56 11.20
C ASP A 93 -12.77 -4.91 11.16
N SER A 94 -12.47 -4.06 12.14
CA SER A 94 -11.21 -3.35 12.27
C SER A 94 -10.31 -3.97 13.33
N TYR A 95 -9.16 -4.46 12.87
CA TYR A 95 -8.13 -5.12 13.66
C TYR A 95 -6.92 -4.22 13.97
N GLY A 96 -6.88 -3.04 13.36
CA GLY A 96 -5.79 -2.08 13.51
C GLY A 96 -5.83 -1.32 14.84
N ALA A 97 -5.12 -0.19 14.89
CA ALA A 97 -5.28 0.80 15.96
C ALA A 97 -6.50 1.69 15.74
N CYS A 98 -6.87 1.93 14.47
CA CYS A 98 -7.92 2.88 14.11
C CYS A 98 -9.31 2.23 14.17
N LEU A 99 -10.22 2.83 14.93
CA LEU A 99 -11.60 2.34 15.17
C LEU A 99 -11.65 0.83 15.48
N ARG A 100 -10.68 0.35 16.27
CA ARG A 100 -10.51 -1.08 16.57
C ARG A 100 -11.78 -1.65 17.21
N ASN A 101 -12.31 -2.73 16.64
CA ASN A 101 -13.46 -3.46 17.17
C ASN A 101 -13.26 -4.99 17.21
N LYS A 102 -12.11 -5.48 16.73
CA LYS A 102 -11.68 -6.88 16.84
C LYS A 102 -10.29 -6.98 17.46
N ASN A 103 -10.02 -8.09 18.15
CA ASN A 103 -8.78 -8.28 18.90
C ASN A 103 -7.93 -9.49 18.44
N ASP A 104 -8.38 -10.22 17.42
CA ASP A 104 -7.77 -11.50 17.01
C ASP A 104 -6.52 -11.32 16.11
N LEU A 105 -6.00 -10.09 15.99
CA LEU A 105 -4.77 -9.78 15.27
C LEU A 105 -3.75 -9.18 16.23
N VAL A 106 -2.52 -9.69 16.14
CA VAL A 106 -1.37 -9.20 16.90
C VAL A 106 -1.05 -7.74 16.53
N ALA A 107 -0.32 -7.03 17.41
CA ALA A 107 0.13 -5.68 17.11
C ALA A 107 1.12 -5.64 15.93
N ARG A 108 1.28 -4.47 15.30
CA ARG A 108 2.07 -4.25 14.06
C ARG A 108 3.50 -4.81 14.10
N TYR A 109 4.13 -4.78 15.27
CA TYR A 109 5.51 -5.23 15.48
C TYR A 109 5.62 -6.53 16.27
N SER A 110 4.52 -7.27 16.36
CA SER A 110 4.44 -8.53 17.06
C SER A 110 4.38 -9.71 16.07
N SER A 111 4.66 -10.89 16.61
CA SER A 111 4.62 -12.16 15.89
C SER A 111 3.89 -13.19 16.74
N ALA A 112 3.23 -14.15 16.10
CA ALA A 112 2.60 -15.29 16.77
C ALA A 112 2.71 -16.54 15.89
N ASN A 113 2.83 -17.71 16.50
CA ASN A 113 2.88 -19.00 15.81
C ASN A 113 3.94 -19.06 14.67
N GLY A 114 5.11 -18.45 14.90
CA GLY A 114 6.19 -18.38 13.92
C GLY A 114 5.95 -17.44 12.73
N LYS A 115 4.89 -16.62 12.77
CA LYS A 115 4.52 -15.68 11.70
C LYS A 115 4.54 -14.25 12.20
N ASN A 116 4.99 -13.33 11.35
CA ASN A 116 4.97 -11.90 11.64
C ASN A 116 3.57 -11.29 11.42
N PHE A 117 3.37 -10.06 11.88
CA PHE A 117 2.12 -9.30 11.69
C PHE A 117 1.61 -9.31 10.25
N LYS A 118 2.48 -9.07 9.25
CA LYS A 118 2.08 -8.98 7.83
C LYS A 118 1.53 -10.31 7.31
N GLN A 119 2.15 -11.42 7.68
CA GLN A 119 1.69 -12.76 7.34
C GLN A 119 0.33 -13.05 8.00
N LEU A 120 0.20 -12.77 9.30
CA LEU A 120 -1.04 -12.97 10.04
C LEU A 120 -2.19 -12.10 9.52
N LYS A 121 -1.91 -10.84 9.16
CA LYS A 121 -2.85 -9.93 8.51
C LYS A 121 -3.35 -10.50 7.19
N THR A 122 -2.45 -11.03 6.36
CA THR A 122 -2.81 -11.66 5.07
C THR A 122 -3.66 -12.91 5.28
N GLU A 123 -3.31 -13.77 6.25
CA GLU A 123 -4.07 -14.98 6.56
C GLU A 123 -5.47 -14.68 7.08
N LEU A 124 -5.59 -13.64 7.91
CA LEU A 124 -6.88 -13.18 8.39
C LEU A 124 -7.74 -12.63 7.23
N ALA A 125 -7.15 -11.83 6.35
CA ALA A 125 -7.84 -11.26 5.18
C ALA A 125 -8.40 -12.34 4.23
N LYS A 126 -7.85 -13.55 4.21
CA LYS A 126 -8.37 -14.66 3.37
C LYS A 126 -9.83 -15.00 3.70
N LYS A 127 -10.26 -14.77 4.94
CA LYS A 127 -11.62 -15.04 5.43
C LYS A 127 -12.62 -13.94 5.07
N TYR A 128 -12.16 -12.84 4.48
CA TYR A 128 -12.98 -11.69 4.13
C TYR A 128 -13.19 -11.58 2.63
N LYS A 129 -14.38 -11.10 2.24
CA LYS A 129 -14.74 -10.82 0.85
C LYS A 129 -14.05 -9.55 0.35
N PHE A 130 -14.00 -8.53 1.21
CA PHE A 130 -13.40 -7.23 0.92
C PHE A 130 -12.38 -6.83 1.98
N THR A 131 -11.34 -6.12 1.55
CA THR A 131 -10.35 -5.50 2.45
C THR A 131 -10.26 -4.02 2.13
N LEU A 132 -10.39 -3.16 3.13
CA LEU A 132 -10.13 -1.73 2.95
C LEU A 132 -8.64 -1.49 2.79
N VAL A 133 -8.26 -0.84 1.69
CA VAL A 133 -6.88 -0.51 1.33
C VAL A 133 -6.79 1.00 1.14
N PHE A 134 -6.49 1.73 2.22
CA PHE A 134 -6.37 3.19 2.15
C PHE A 134 -4.91 3.56 2.34
N PHE A 135 -4.28 4.10 1.31
CA PHE A 135 -2.86 4.42 1.33
C PHE A 135 -2.54 5.47 2.40
N ASN A 136 -1.34 5.37 2.97
CA ASN A 136 -0.95 6.29 4.04
C ASN A 136 -0.74 7.72 3.57
N GLN A 137 -0.46 7.90 2.28
CA GLN A 137 -0.21 9.18 1.65
C GLN A 137 -0.85 9.19 0.27
N ASP A 138 -1.34 10.36 -0.12
CA ASP A 138 -1.86 10.63 -1.45
C ASP A 138 -0.78 11.39 -2.24
N CYS A 139 0.15 10.62 -2.82
CA CYS A 139 1.22 11.13 -3.66
C CYS A 139 1.33 10.24 -4.90
N ASP A 140 1.67 10.82 -6.05
CA ASP A 140 1.75 10.04 -7.29
C ASP A 140 2.66 8.82 -7.12
N TYR A 141 2.22 7.71 -7.69
CA TYR A 141 2.93 6.44 -7.73
C TYR A 141 3.21 5.77 -6.37
N PHE A 142 2.77 6.36 -5.25
CA PHE A 142 2.94 5.73 -3.95
C PHE A 142 1.96 4.57 -3.79
N VAL A 143 2.46 3.33 -3.80
CA VAL A 143 1.68 2.11 -3.61
C VAL A 143 2.01 1.45 -2.27
N ASP A 144 1.01 1.40 -1.38
CA ASP A 144 1.16 0.82 -0.03
C ASP A 144 1.15 -0.72 -0.07
N ASP A 145 1.88 -1.37 0.85
CA ASP A 145 1.94 -2.83 0.96
C ASP A 145 0.57 -3.47 1.29
N GLN A 146 -0.36 -2.68 1.79
CA GLN A 146 -1.71 -3.12 2.08
C GLN A 146 -2.44 -3.65 0.84
N LEU A 147 -2.10 -3.16 -0.37
CA LEU A 147 -2.69 -3.66 -1.61
C LEU A 147 -2.29 -5.11 -1.88
N SER A 148 -1.00 -5.45 -1.76
CA SER A 148 -0.54 -6.83 -1.98
C SER A 148 -1.13 -7.78 -0.95
N HIS A 149 -1.30 -7.34 0.31
CA HIS A 149 -1.97 -8.14 1.34
C HIS A 149 -3.42 -8.49 1.01
N ALA A 150 -4.17 -7.57 0.39
CA ALA A 150 -5.55 -7.85 -0.04
C ALA A 150 -5.58 -8.84 -1.21
N LEU A 151 -4.73 -8.60 -2.22
CA LEU A 151 -4.66 -9.44 -3.42
C LEU A 151 -4.15 -10.85 -3.12
N ASP A 152 -3.07 -11.00 -2.34
CA ASP A 152 -2.53 -12.30 -1.89
C ASP A 152 -3.54 -13.10 -1.03
N ALA A 153 -4.46 -12.40 -0.38
CA ALA A 153 -5.53 -13.01 0.40
C ALA A 153 -6.73 -13.44 -0.46
N GLY A 154 -6.77 -13.06 -1.74
CA GLY A 154 -7.96 -13.24 -2.56
C GLY A 154 -9.15 -12.47 -2.03
N SER A 155 -8.92 -11.34 -1.37
CA SER A 155 -9.94 -10.42 -0.88
C SER A 155 -9.99 -9.22 -1.81
N VAL A 156 -11.18 -8.82 -2.25
CA VAL A 156 -11.33 -7.72 -3.19
C VAL A 156 -10.93 -6.41 -2.50
N PRO A 157 -9.89 -5.70 -2.97
CA PRO A 157 -9.47 -4.46 -2.34
C PRO A 157 -10.49 -3.35 -2.63
N VAL A 158 -10.94 -2.66 -1.58
CA VAL A 158 -11.70 -1.40 -1.69
C VAL A 158 -10.72 -0.28 -1.42
N VAL A 159 -10.33 0.43 -2.47
CA VAL A 159 -9.12 1.25 -2.46
C VAL A 159 -9.42 2.75 -2.33
N MET A 160 -8.63 3.44 -1.52
CA MET A 160 -8.45 4.89 -1.54
C MET A 160 -6.96 5.16 -1.72
N ALA A 161 -6.58 5.69 -2.88
CA ALA A 161 -5.19 5.80 -3.35
C ALA A 161 -5.02 7.01 -4.28
N THR A 162 -3.80 7.19 -4.79
CA THR A 162 -3.46 8.10 -5.89
C THR A 162 -4.22 7.73 -7.17
N ASP A 163 -4.46 8.74 -8.02
CA ASP A 163 -4.98 8.60 -9.39
C ASP A 163 -4.08 7.77 -10.33
N LYS A 164 -2.85 7.46 -9.92
CA LYS A 164 -1.88 6.65 -10.67
C LYS A 164 -1.94 5.15 -10.41
N LEU A 165 -2.79 4.68 -9.50
CA LEU A 165 -2.79 3.28 -9.11
C LEU A 165 -3.03 2.31 -10.28
N ASP A 166 -3.87 2.69 -11.25
CA ASP A 166 -4.21 1.85 -12.40
C ASP A 166 -2.99 1.50 -13.27
N GLU A 167 -1.94 2.31 -13.24
CA GLU A 167 -0.68 2.03 -13.95
C GLU A 167 0.09 0.84 -13.34
N PHE A 168 -0.19 0.47 -12.09
CA PHE A 168 0.43 -0.66 -11.39
C PHE A 168 -0.40 -1.95 -11.44
N LEU A 169 -1.70 -1.83 -11.68
CA LEU A 169 -2.59 -2.99 -11.69
C LEU A 169 -2.46 -3.71 -13.04
N PRO A 170 -2.40 -5.07 -13.04
CA PRO A 170 -2.49 -5.81 -14.29
C PRO A 170 -3.82 -5.44 -14.94
N GLY A 171 -3.78 -4.90 -16.16
CA GLY A 171 -4.90 -4.25 -16.83
C GLY A 171 -6.23 -5.00 -16.71
N ILE A 172 -7.06 -4.53 -15.80
CA ILE A 172 -8.50 -4.78 -15.77
C ILE A 172 -9.09 -3.39 -16.00
N PHE A 173 -9.97 -3.24 -17.00
CA PHE A 173 -10.58 -2.00 -17.52
C PHE A 173 -10.03 -1.38 -18.82
N TYR A 174 -9.44 -2.16 -19.73
CA TYR A 174 -9.60 -1.87 -21.16
C TYR A 174 -10.75 -2.70 -21.73
N THR A 175 -11.98 -2.24 -21.54
CA THR A 175 -13.04 -2.49 -22.54
C THR A 175 -13.08 -1.25 -23.42
N PRO A 176 -12.49 -1.26 -24.63
CA PRO A 176 -12.72 -0.18 -25.58
C PRO A 176 -14.23 -0.11 -25.87
N SER A 177 -14.80 1.08 -25.69
CA SER A 177 -16.13 1.47 -26.16
C SER A 177 -16.28 1.28 -27.66
#